data_AF-A0A931ED24-F1
#
_entry.id   AF-A0A931ED24-F1
#
_cell.length_a   1.000
_cell.length_b   1.000
_cell.length_c   1.000
_cell.angle_alpha   90.00
_cell.angle_beta   90.00
_cell.angle_gamma   90.00
#
_symmetry.space_group_name_H-M   'P 1'
#
loop_
_entity.id
_entity.type
_entity.pdbx_description
1 polymer ?
#
loop_
_entity_poly.entity_id
_entity_poly.type
_entity_poly.pdbx_seq_one_letter_code
_entity_poly.pdbx_strand_id
1 'polypeptide(L)'
;MAFDPAAATAANGVIPANPTAAGVCGSSTATYLAELISGNPLAAKVLTHWADIVAGKEMMVSGVVHQVNRGLIDLPFDHPWSGDLTFDIGLDPEYAPLAKVLGPSTGGGGSGRLHVELEQGQLPHVVRDARRASGQTWLASSTANAKGVQNGFVPREGDRVAAMGRWIIDCGHPDYSAELHPLTFLAFGHSQGGRTVTHVLANPYRVAQVYTPDPSATNLVNDAARLAAPGVKTFTAFFVDEVLRLIGAGPPGGGCCTDHLRAPVDVEATRPAPAPWLVCAPKTATENGLTVTSRFVTRPGVKIRLHPNPANGCVRVETRIGPSYIALDPPLRDCVMPWDFLNQQAAAAAGVPSLDVRSVIKSFVPPAFQSKVDINPTTNCFDALAGPTLGPPGQGHSVEVRADQPFPFYGVIEVGRHR
;
A
#
# COMPACT_ATOMS: atom_id res chain seq x y z
N MET A 1 21.50 5.42 -4.74
CA MET A 1 20.78 5.41 -3.46
C MET A 1 20.38 3.97 -3.15
N ALA A 2 20.48 3.54 -1.90
CA ALA A 2 20.13 2.20 -1.40
C ALA A 2 20.04 2.22 0.14
N PHE A 3 19.48 1.19 0.76
CA PHE A 3 19.69 0.95 2.18
C PHE A 3 21.17 0.66 2.49
N ASP A 4 21.57 0.85 3.75
CA ASP A 4 22.75 0.18 4.28
C ASP A 4 22.53 -1.33 4.22
N PRO A 5 23.31 -2.08 3.42
CA PRO A 5 23.05 -3.51 3.18
C PRO A 5 23.11 -4.33 4.45
N ALA A 6 24.06 -4.05 5.34
CA ALA A 6 24.23 -4.81 6.57
C ALA A 6 23.06 -4.57 7.54
N ALA A 7 22.63 -3.32 7.68
CA ALA A 7 21.50 -2.99 8.53
C ALA A 7 20.17 -3.54 7.98
N ALA A 8 19.93 -3.43 6.67
CA ALA A 8 18.71 -3.91 6.04
C ALA A 8 18.62 -5.44 6.04
N THR A 9 19.69 -6.14 5.64
CA THR A 9 19.71 -7.62 5.67
C THR A 9 19.56 -8.18 7.09
N ALA A 10 20.22 -7.56 8.07
CA ALA A 10 20.04 -7.93 9.48
C ALA A 10 18.59 -7.71 9.95
N ALA A 11 17.96 -6.61 9.53
CA ALA A 11 16.59 -6.31 9.90
C ALA A 11 15.56 -7.21 9.18
N ASN A 12 15.80 -7.59 7.92
CA ASN A 12 15.01 -8.58 7.21
C ASN A 12 15.06 -9.95 7.92
N GLY A 13 16.24 -10.30 8.45
CA GLY A 13 16.44 -11.55 9.17
C GLY A 13 16.47 -12.75 8.22
N VAL A 14 16.00 -13.91 8.71
CA VAL A 14 16.02 -15.16 7.94
C VAL A 14 14.91 -15.14 6.89
N ILE A 15 15.28 -15.29 5.63
CA ILE A 15 14.35 -15.46 4.50
C ILE A 15 14.01 -16.95 4.39
N PRO A 16 12.72 -17.36 4.51
CA PRO A 16 12.32 -18.73 4.27
C PRO A 16 12.72 -19.19 2.86
N ALA A 17 13.41 -20.34 2.79
CA ALA A 17 13.95 -20.82 1.52
C ALA A 17 12.85 -21.23 0.53
N ASN A 18 11.85 -21.95 1.03
CA ASN A 18 10.82 -22.63 0.23
C ASN A 18 9.40 -22.37 0.77
N PRO A 19 8.92 -21.12 0.80
CA PRO A 19 7.49 -20.89 1.02
C PRO A 19 6.68 -21.56 -0.10
N THR A 20 5.47 -22.00 0.21
CA THR A 20 4.54 -22.57 -0.78
C THR A 20 3.26 -21.76 -0.79
N ALA A 21 2.59 -21.68 -1.95
CA ALA A 21 1.30 -20.99 -2.06
C ALA A 21 0.29 -21.56 -1.06
N ALA A 22 0.21 -22.89 -0.92
CA ALA A 22 -0.67 -23.52 0.06
C ALA A 22 -0.33 -23.16 1.52
N GLY A 23 0.96 -23.00 1.85
CA GLY A 23 1.39 -22.62 3.19
C GLY A 23 1.15 -21.16 3.53
N VAL A 24 1.23 -20.26 2.54
CA VAL A 24 1.08 -18.81 2.74
C VAL A 24 -0.36 -18.35 2.50
N CYS A 25 -0.95 -18.72 1.35
CA CYS A 25 -2.30 -18.35 0.94
C CYS A 25 -3.39 -19.34 1.39
N GLY A 26 -3.04 -20.50 1.93
CA GLY A 26 -4.00 -21.56 2.28
C GLY A 26 -4.42 -22.47 1.10
N SER A 27 -4.05 -22.11 -0.14
CA SER A 27 -4.31 -22.91 -1.34
C SER A 27 -3.19 -22.72 -2.38
N SER A 28 -2.95 -23.74 -3.20
CA SER A 28 -2.04 -23.66 -4.35
C SER A 28 -2.77 -23.58 -5.70
N THR A 29 -4.10 -23.64 -5.68
CA THR A 29 -4.94 -23.72 -6.89
C THR A 29 -6.12 -22.77 -6.87
N ALA A 30 -6.44 -22.20 -5.72
CA ALA A 30 -7.55 -21.27 -5.56
C ALA A 30 -6.98 -19.90 -5.21
N THR A 31 -7.55 -18.85 -5.78
CA THR A 31 -7.18 -17.47 -5.48
C THR A 31 -8.24 -16.80 -4.62
N TYR A 32 -7.87 -15.68 -4.01
CA TYR A 32 -8.77 -14.82 -3.27
C TYR A 32 -9.98 -14.43 -4.14
N LEU A 33 -11.16 -14.39 -3.51
CA LEU A 33 -12.48 -14.23 -4.14
C LEU A 33 -12.96 -15.36 -5.07
N ALA A 34 -12.09 -16.05 -5.80
CA ALA A 34 -12.51 -17.10 -6.74
C ALA A 34 -13.31 -18.23 -6.06
N GLU A 35 -12.99 -18.55 -4.81
CA GLU A 35 -13.71 -19.55 -4.00
C GLU A 35 -15.12 -19.11 -3.58
N LEU A 36 -15.38 -17.81 -3.47
CA LEU A 36 -16.71 -17.28 -3.17
C LEU A 36 -17.71 -17.54 -4.31
N ILE A 37 -17.18 -17.74 -5.52
CA ILE A 37 -17.96 -17.81 -6.76
C ILE A 37 -18.09 -19.25 -7.24
N SER A 38 -17.04 -20.05 -7.06
CA SER A 38 -16.93 -21.41 -7.61
C SER A 38 -17.14 -22.52 -6.57
N GLY A 39 -17.24 -22.19 -5.28
CA GLY A 39 -17.33 -23.15 -4.19
C GLY A 39 -18.29 -22.74 -3.07
N ASN A 40 -18.18 -23.42 -1.92
CA ASN A 40 -18.89 -23.02 -0.71
C ASN A 40 -18.13 -21.87 -0.02
N PRO A 41 -18.69 -20.66 0.09
CA PRO A 41 -18.03 -19.52 0.73
C PRO A 41 -17.59 -19.80 2.18
N LEU A 42 -18.30 -20.69 2.89
CA LEU A 42 -17.96 -21.08 4.26
C LEU A 42 -16.73 -22.01 4.34
N ALA A 43 -16.26 -22.52 3.21
CA ALA A 43 -15.12 -23.41 3.10
C ALA A 43 -13.94 -22.77 2.34
N ALA A 44 -13.97 -21.44 2.16
CA ALA A 44 -12.88 -20.71 1.52
C ALA A 44 -11.58 -20.93 2.29
N LYS A 45 -10.51 -21.16 1.55
CA LYS A 45 -9.15 -21.43 2.06
C LYS A 45 -8.29 -20.18 1.95
N VAL A 46 -8.50 -19.37 0.91
CA VAL A 46 -7.79 -18.11 0.71
C VAL A 46 -8.55 -16.99 1.39
N LEU A 47 -8.08 -16.61 2.57
CA LEU A 47 -8.80 -15.68 3.46
C LEU A 47 -8.35 -14.22 3.31
N THR A 48 -7.21 -13.97 2.68
CA THR A 48 -6.61 -12.65 2.52
C THR A 48 -6.16 -12.46 1.07
N HIS A 49 -6.25 -11.23 0.57
CA HIS A 49 -5.74 -10.88 -0.76
C HIS A 49 -4.21 -10.92 -0.77
N TRP A 50 -3.59 -10.31 0.24
CA TRP A 50 -2.14 -10.24 0.42
C TRP A 50 -1.74 -10.97 1.69
N ALA A 51 -1.19 -12.18 1.55
CA ALA A 51 -0.82 -13.00 2.70
C ALA A 51 0.67 -12.84 3.01
N ASP A 52 1.02 -12.53 4.25
CA ASP A 52 2.43 -12.42 4.63
C ASP A 52 3.17 -13.75 4.49
N ILE A 53 4.35 -13.70 3.88
CA ILE A 53 5.27 -14.85 3.90
C ILE A 53 5.83 -15.05 5.32
N VAL A 54 6.09 -13.94 6.01
CA VAL A 54 6.48 -13.92 7.43
C VAL A 54 5.52 -12.98 8.15
N ALA A 55 4.62 -13.57 8.96
CA ALA A 55 3.58 -12.83 9.66
C ALA A 55 4.13 -11.59 10.39
N GLY A 56 3.53 -10.44 10.14
CA GLY A 56 3.90 -9.21 10.84
C GLY A 56 5.17 -8.53 10.33
N LYS A 57 5.91 -9.10 9.37
CA LYS A 57 7.24 -8.63 9.00
C LYS A 57 7.21 -7.61 7.87
N GLU A 58 7.98 -6.54 8.04
CA GLU A 58 8.35 -5.66 6.94
C GLU A 58 9.73 -6.05 6.42
N MET A 59 9.87 -6.09 5.09
CA MET A 59 11.13 -6.36 4.42
C MET A 59 11.60 -5.11 3.68
N MET A 60 12.91 -4.94 3.66
CA MET A 60 13.61 -3.86 3.00
C MET A 60 14.37 -4.38 1.80
N VAL A 61 14.25 -3.69 0.67
CA VAL A 61 14.99 -3.98 -0.56
C VAL A 61 15.60 -2.73 -1.15
N SER A 62 16.66 -2.91 -1.94
CA SER A 62 17.19 -1.88 -2.82
C SER A 62 17.43 -2.44 -4.22
N GLY A 63 17.40 -1.56 -5.21
CA GLY A 63 17.54 -1.98 -6.60
C GLY A 63 17.29 -0.86 -7.60
N VAL A 64 16.89 -1.26 -8.81
CA VAL A 64 16.56 -0.38 -9.94
C VAL A 64 15.09 -0.52 -10.29
N VAL A 65 14.41 0.61 -10.46
CA VAL A 65 12.99 0.66 -10.85
C VAL A 65 12.81 0.23 -12.31
N HIS A 66 11.80 -0.61 -12.54
CA HIS A 66 11.34 -1.07 -13.84
C HIS A 66 9.81 -1.04 -13.96
N GLN A 67 9.28 -0.93 -15.18
CA GLN A 67 7.87 -1.14 -15.51
C GLN A 67 6.89 -0.31 -14.66
N VAL A 68 7.17 0.99 -14.51
CA VAL A 68 6.28 1.87 -13.74
C VAL A 68 4.91 2.01 -14.41
N ASN A 69 3.85 1.65 -13.70
CA ASN A 69 2.46 1.79 -14.13
C ASN A 69 1.63 2.51 -13.06
N ARG A 70 0.61 3.24 -13.51
CA ARG A 70 -0.36 3.92 -12.65
C ARG A 70 -1.76 3.40 -12.98
N GLY A 71 -2.15 2.33 -12.30
CA GLY A 71 -3.46 1.73 -12.40
C GLY A 71 -4.52 2.61 -11.72
N LEU A 72 -5.62 2.90 -12.40
CA LEU A 72 -6.76 3.61 -11.80
C LEU A 72 -7.75 2.66 -11.14
N ILE A 73 -7.57 1.37 -11.34
CA ILE A 73 -8.58 0.35 -11.19
C ILE A 73 -7.99 -0.76 -10.33
N ASP A 74 -8.72 -1.09 -9.27
CA ASP A 74 -8.47 -2.24 -8.39
C ASP A 74 -9.77 -2.68 -7.72
N LEU A 75 -9.71 -3.74 -6.91
CA LEU A 75 -10.78 -4.18 -6.01
C LEU A 75 -11.03 -3.09 -4.95
N PRO A 76 -12.19 -2.39 -4.99
CA PRO A 76 -12.43 -1.19 -4.18
C PRO A 76 -12.34 -1.35 -2.67
N PHE A 77 -12.73 -2.54 -2.18
CA PHE A 77 -12.87 -2.81 -0.77
C PHE A 77 -11.54 -3.17 -0.10
N ASP A 78 -10.51 -3.54 -0.87
CA ASP A 78 -9.14 -3.71 -0.38
C ASP A 78 -8.25 -2.49 -0.70
N HIS A 79 -8.73 -1.54 -1.52
CA HIS A 79 -7.99 -0.34 -1.96
C HIS A 79 -8.71 0.96 -1.61
N PRO A 80 -8.75 1.36 -0.33
CA PRO A 80 -9.59 2.49 0.10
C PRO A 80 -9.02 3.87 -0.30
N TRP A 81 -7.75 3.97 -0.72
CA TRP A 81 -7.12 5.21 -1.17
C TRP A 81 -7.19 5.41 -2.68
N SER A 82 -6.99 4.38 -3.52
CA SER A 82 -7.18 4.41 -4.98
C SER A 82 -6.65 3.12 -5.60
N GLY A 83 -6.69 2.99 -6.93
CA GLY A 83 -5.81 2.01 -7.60
C GLY A 83 -4.32 2.34 -7.39
N ASP A 84 -3.48 1.39 -7.77
CA ASP A 84 -2.06 1.39 -7.42
C ASP A 84 -1.14 2.14 -8.39
N LEU A 85 -0.08 2.70 -7.83
CA LEU A 85 1.20 2.87 -8.49
C LEU A 85 1.93 1.53 -8.35
N THR A 86 2.24 0.90 -9.46
CA THR A 86 2.99 -0.36 -9.48
C THR A 86 4.32 -0.18 -10.21
N PHE A 87 5.33 -0.92 -9.78
CA PHE A 87 6.61 -1.02 -10.47
C PHE A 87 7.36 -2.26 -9.98
N ASP A 88 8.30 -2.72 -10.79
CA ASP A 88 9.22 -3.78 -10.41
C ASP A 88 10.53 -3.20 -9.89
N ILE A 89 11.16 -3.92 -8.96
CA ILE A 89 12.54 -3.66 -8.54
C ILE A 89 13.43 -4.77 -9.07
N GLY A 90 14.37 -4.40 -9.94
CA GLY A 90 15.56 -5.21 -10.22
C GLY A 90 16.45 -5.18 -8.97
N LEU A 91 16.35 -6.24 -8.17
CA LEU A 91 16.92 -6.31 -6.82
C LEU A 91 18.46 -6.31 -6.86
N ASP A 92 19.08 -5.61 -5.90
CA ASP A 92 20.49 -5.80 -5.61
C ASP A 92 20.74 -7.25 -5.10
N PRO A 93 21.94 -7.82 -5.31
CA PRO A 93 22.19 -9.25 -5.12
C PRO A 93 21.82 -9.81 -3.74
N GLU A 94 22.01 -9.04 -2.68
CA GLU A 94 21.70 -9.42 -1.31
C GLU A 94 20.18 -9.58 -1.03
N TYR A 95 19.33 -9.00 -1.87
CA TYR A 95 17.87 -9.08 -1.74
C TYR A 95 17.24 -10.08 -2.70
N ALA A 96 17.99 -10.61 -3.67
CA ALA A 96 17.49 -11.52 -4.71
C ALA A 96 16.60 -12.67 -4.19
N PRO A 97 16.83 -13.27 -3.00
CA PRO A 97 15.94 -14.31 -2.47
C PRO A 97 14.50 -13.86 -2.18
N LEU A 98 14.19 -12.56 -2.15
CA LEU A 98 12.84 -12.04 -1.88
C LEU A 98 11.93 -12.10 -3.12
N ALA A 99 12.48 -12.12 -4.33
CA ALA A 99 11.73 -12.30 -5.57
C ALA A 99 11.34 -13.77 -5.74
N LYS A 100 10.13 -14.14 -5.29
CA LYS A 100 9.58 -15.50 -5.40
C LYS A 100 8.35 -15.50 -6.30
N VAL A 101 8.15 -16.60 -7.02
CA VAL A 101 6.90 -16.91 -7.74
C VAL A 101 6.55 -18.34 -7.38
N LEU A 102 5.37 -18.56 -6.79
CA LEU A 102 4.99 -19.85 -6.21
C LEU A 102 3.99 -20.63 -7.07
N GLY A 103 3.37 -19.98 -8.04
CA GLY A 103 2.43 -20.55 -8.99
C GLY A 103 3.02 -20.81 -10.38
N PRO A 104 2.17 -21.23 -11.33
CA PRO A 104 2.56 -21.30 -12.74
C PRO A 104 3.02 -19.93 -13.25
N SER A 105 4.23 -19.87 -13.80
CA SER A 105 4.75 -18.66 -14.43
C SER A 105 3.86 -18.27 -15.63
N THR A 106 3.24 -17.10 -15.56
CA THR A 106 2.44 -16.51 -16.65
C THR A 106 3.28 -15.70 -17.63
N GLY A 107 4.62 -15.71 -17.49
CA GLY A 107 5.55 -15.00 -18.39
C GLY A 107 5.66 -13.49 -18.17
N GLY A 108 4.94 -12.92 -17.19
CA GLY A 108 4.94 -11.47 -16.89
C GLY A 108 6.01 -11.02 -15.88
N GLY A 109 6.20 -11.77 -14.79
CA GLY A 109 7.25 -11.51 -13.80
C GLY A 109 8.60 -12.05 -14.28
N GLY A 110 9.49 -11.18 -14.72
CA GLY A 110 10.86 -11.57 -15.04
C GLY A 110 11.51 -12.24 -13.81
N SER A 111 12.11 -13.42 -14.00
CA SER A 111 12.85 -14.08 -12.93
C SER A 111 13.89 -13.11 -12.33
N GLY A 112 13.74 -12.80 -11.04
CA GLY A 112 14.67 -11.92 -10.31
C GLY A 112 14.22 -10.46 -10.11
N ARG A 113 12.98 -10.10 -10.45
CA ARG A 113 12.38 -8.82 -10.04
C ARG A 113 11.34 -9.02 -8.95
N LEU A 114 11.21 -8.01 -8.08
CA LEU A 114 10.20 -7.97 -7.03
C LEU A 114 9.15 -6.93 -7.40
N HIS A 115 7.88 -7.35 -7.46
CA HIS A 115 6.78 -6.43 -7.69
C HIS A 115 6.54 -5.56 -6.46
N VAL A 116 6.15 -4.32 -6.69
CA VAL A 116 5.92 -3.33 -5.65
C VAL A 116 4.69 -2.51 -5.99
N GLU A 117 3.85 -2.34 -4.99
CA GLU A 117 2.58 -1.67 -5.13
C GLU A 117 2.35 -0.66 -4.00
N LEU A 118 1.75 0.46 -4.37
CA LEU A 118 1.36 1.52 -3.46
C LEU A 118 0.15 2.25 -4.02
N GLU A 119 -0.94 2.31 -3.25
CA GLU A 119 -2.11 3.08 -3.63
C GLU A 119 -1.73 4.54 -3.92
N GLN A 120 -2.09 5.05 -5.11
CA GLN A 120 -1.68 6.38 -5.54
C GLN A 120 -2.11 7.49 -4.57
N GLY A 121 -3.27 7.35 -3.93
CA GLY A 121 -3.76 8.27 -2.90
C GLY A 121 -2.85 8.36 -1.67
N GLN A 122 -1.92 7.43 -1.47
CA GLN A 122 -0.94 7.46 -0.39
C GLN A 122 0.35 8.19 -0.77
N LEU A 123 0.54 8.60 -2.03
CA LEU A 123 1.65 9.49 -2.40
C LEU A 123 1.44 10.90 -1.81
N PRO A 124 2.50 11.69 -1.55
CA PRO A 124 2.35 13.09 -1.16
C PRO A 124 1.58 13.90 -2.21
N HIS A 125 0.46 14.49 -1.81
CA HIS A 125 -0.36 15.38 -2.64
C HIS A 125 -0.23 16.84 -2.23
N VAL A 126 -0.53 17.74 -3.16
CA VAL A 126 -0.75 19.16 -2.84
C VAL A 126 -2.06 19.33 -2.05
N VAL A 127 -2.09 20.27 -1.11
CA VAL A 127 -3.30 20.64 -0.38
C VAL A 127 -4.37 21.16 -1.35
N ARG A 128 -5.62 20.75 -1.14
CA ARG A 128 -6.78 21.14 -1.94
C ARG A 128 -7.81 21.82 -1.05
N ASP A 129 -8.42 22.89 -1.54
CA ASP A 129 -9.37 23.70 -0.76
C ASP A 129 -10.73 23.00 -0.54
N ALA A 130 -11.10 22.05 -1.41
CA ALA A 130 -12.40 21.38 -1.36
C ALA A 130 -12.31 19.99 -0.72
N ARG A 131 -12.98 19.80 0.42
CA ARG A 131 -13.41 18.47 0.88
C ARG A 131 -14.44 17.94 -0.13
N ARG A 132 -14.26 16.72 -0.60
CA ARG A 132 -15.22 16.09 -1.52
C ARG A 132 -16.45 15.60 -0.74
N ALA A 133 -17.53 15.27 -1.44
CA ALA A 133 -18.73 14.71 -0.81
C ALA A 133 -18.57 13.19 -0.51
N SER A 134 -19.30 12.70 0.49
CA SER A 134 -19.56 11.27 0.65
C SER A 134 -20.57 10.80 -0.41
N GLY A 135 -20.60 9.50 -0.72
CA GLY A 135 -21.54 8.91 -1.67
C GLY A 135 -21.14 9.02 -3.15
N GLN A 136 -19.94 9.54 -3.45
CA GLN A 136 -19.35 9.42 -4.78
C GLN A 136 -19.01 7.95 -5.08
N THR A 137 -18.82 7.60 -6.36
CA THR A 137 -18.33 6.26 -6.68
C THR A 137 -16.87 6.09 -6.27
N TRP A 138 -16.48 4.86 -5.93
CA TRP A 138 -15.07 4.54 -5.65
C TRP A 138 -14.17 4.95 -6.83
N LEU A 139 -14.56 4.65 -8.07
CA LEU A 139 -13.80 5.01 -9.26
C LEU A 139 -13.61 6.53 -9.41
N ALA A 140 -14.63 7.33 -9.07
CA ALA A 140 -14.50 8.79 -9.05
C ALA A 140 -13.51 9.25 -7.97
N SER A 141 -13.55 8.63 -6.79
CA SER A 141 -12.58 8.88 -5.71
C SER A 141 -11.15 8.54 -6.14
N SER A 142 -10.94 7.33 -6.66
CA SER A 142 -9.66 6.83 -7.17
C SER A 142 -9.10 7.74 -8.27
N THR A 143 -9.91 8.08 -9.27
CA THR A 143 -9.52 9.00 -10.35
C THR A 143 -9.07 10.36 -9.84
N ALA A 144 -9.74 10.88 -8.82
CA ALA A 144 -9.40 12.16 -8.24
C ALA A 144 -8.17 12.07 -7.32
N ASN A 145 -7.91 10.91 -6.71
CA ASN A 145 -6.70 10.60 -5.94
C ASN A 145 -5.48 10.30 -6.82
N ALA A 146 -5.66 9.94 -8.08
CA ALA A 146 -4.55 9.86 -9.04
C ALA A 146 -4.05 11.25 -9.51
N LYS A 147 -4.76 12.34 -9.21
CA LYS A 147 -4.37 13.70 -9.60
C LYS A 147 -3.67 14.40 -8.44
N GLY A 148 -2.81 15.38 -8.73
CA GLY A 148 -2.29 16.30 -7.71
C GLY A 148 -1.20 15.73 -6.80
N VAL A 149 -0.63 14.58 -7.18
CA VAL A 149 0.63 14.09 -6.61
C VAL A 149 1.68 15.20 -6.75
N GLN A 150 2.41 15.48 -5.68
CA GLN A 150 3.47 16.48 -5.68
C GLN A 150 4.54 16.10 -6.70
N ASN A 151 5.12 17.11 -7.35
CA ASN A 151 6.17 16.91 -8.36
C ASN A 151 7.34 16.11 -7.77
N GLY A 152 7.78 15.08 -8.50
CA GLY A 152 8.92 14.25 -8.10
C GLY A 152 8.56 13.03 -7.24
N PHE A 153 7.33 12.91 -6.73
CA PHE A 153 6.89 11.77 -5.90
C PHE A 153 6.36 10.56 -6.69
N VAL A 154 6.80 10.40 -7.94
CA VAL A 154 6.55 9.19 -8.73
C VAL A 154 7.89 8.68 -9.26
N PRO A 155 8.28 7.42 -8.97
CA PRO A 155 9.51 6.84 -9.47
C PRO A 155 9.48 6.71 -10.99
N ARG A 156 10.67 6.62 -11.58
CA ARG A 156 10.84 6.50 -13.04
C ARG A 156 11.66 5.26 -13.36
N GLU A 157 11.46 4.73 -14.57
CA GLU A 157 12.31 3.68 -15.13
C GLU A 157 13.80 4.04 -14.96
N GLY A 158 14.58 3.13 -14.37
CA GLY A 158 16.01 3.31 -14.13
C GLY A 158 16.38 4.07 -12.86
N ASP A 159 15.42 4.60 -12.10
CA ASP A 159 15.71 5.20 -10.79
C ASP A 159 16.33 4.14 -9.86
N ARG A 160 17.28 4.57 -9.02
CA ARG A 160 17.70 3.76 -7.87
C ARG A 160 16.63 3.88 -6.80
N VAL A 161 16.24 2.77 -6.19
CA VAL A 161 15.16 2.69 -5.20
C VAL A 161 15.60 1.95 -3.93
N ALA A 162 15.04 2.37 -2.80
CA ALA A 162 15.05 1.66 -1.53
C ALA A 162 13.60 1.65 -1.01
N ALA A 163 13.04 0.45 -0.83
CA ALA A 163 11.63 0.27 -0.50
C ALA A 163 11.48 -0.66 0.70
N MET A 164 10.51 -0.36 1.56
CA MET A 164 10.13 -1.19 2.70
C MET A 164 8.62 -1.35 2.69
N GLY A 165 8.15 -2.58 2.92
CA GLY A 165 6.74 -2.91 3.00
C GLY A 165 6.53 -4.32 3.52
N ARG A 166 5.28 -4.76 3.56
CA ARG A 166 4.97 -6.17 3.85
C ARG A 166 5.50 -7.05 2.74
N TRP A 167 6.18 -8.13 3.08
CA TRP A 167 6.57 -9.13 2.09
C TRP A 167 5.52 -10.23 2.03
N ILE A 168 4.71 -10.14 1.00
CA ILE A 168 3.48 -10.91 0.83
C ILE A 168 3.61 -11.84 -0.36
N ILE A 169 2.71 -12.83 -0.41
CA ILE A 169 2.29 -13.44 -1.67
C ILE A 169 0.96 -12.80 -2.05
N ASP A 170 0.87 -12.36 -3.29
CA ASP A 170 -0.41 -11.97 -3.87
C ASP A 170 -1.23 -13.24 -4.11
N CYS A 171 -2.22 -13.45 -3.25
CA CYS A 171 -3.11 -14.59 -3.30
C CYS A 171 -4.32 -14.33 -4.21
N GLY A 172 -4.46 -13.13 -4.77
CA GLY A 172 -5.48 -12.77 -5.77
C GLY A 172 -5.17 -13.31 -7.15
N HIS A 173 -3.89 -13.51 -7.46
CA HIS A 173 -3.45 -13.91 -8.80
C HIS A 173 -2.88 -15.35 -8.85
N PRO A 174 -3.07 -16.05 -9.99
CA PRO A 174 -2.76 -17.48 -10.09
C PRO A 174 -1.26 -17.80 -10.13
N ASP A 175 -0.40 -16.81 -10.37
CA ASP A 175 1.05 -16.95 -10.34
C ASP A 175 1.64 -16.88 -8.91
N TYR A 176 0.88 -16.40 -7.93
CA TYR A 176 1.29 -16.30 -6.52
C TYR A 176 2.68 -15.66 -6.39
N SER A 177 2.85 -14.52 -7.03
CA SER A 177 4.09 -13.75 -6.99
C SER A 177 4.29 -13.11 -5.62
N ALA A 178 5.55 -13.03 -5.20
CA ALA A 178 5.91 -12.30 -3.99
C ALA A 178 6.13 -10.83 -4.32
N GLU A 179 5.70 -9.97 -3.40
CA GLU A 179 5.65 -8.53 -3.64
C GLU A 179 5.95 -7.75 -2.35
N LEU A 180 6.17 -6.43 -2.49
CA LEU A 180 6.02 -5.50 -1.38
C LEU A 180 4.71 -4.72 -1.50
N HIS A 181 3.69 -5.13 -0.75
CA HIS A 181 2.39 -4.46 -0.69
C HIS A 181 1.76 -4.60 0.72
N PRO A 182 1.31 -3.50 1.38
CA PRO A 182 1.54 -2.12 1.00
C PRO A 182 2.94 -1.65 1.42
N LEU A 183 3.45 -0.62 0.75
CA LEU A 183 4.70 0.05 1.13
C LEU A 183 4.53 0.96 2.36
N THR A 184 5.48 0.86 3.29
CA THR A 184 5.60 1.73 4.48
C THR A 184 6.72 2.76 4.34
N PHE A 185 7.70 2.51 3.48
CA PHE A 185 8.72 3.49 3.10
C PHE A 185 9.15 3.33 1.65
N LEU A 186 9.35 4.46 0.99
CA LEU A 186 9.86 4.52 -0.37
C LEU A 186 10.81 5.70 -0.51
N ALA A 187 12.05 5.42 -0.89
CA ALA A 187 12.99 6.40 -1.40
C ALA A 187 13.39 6.02 -2.82
N PHE A 188 13.50 7.00 -3.71
CA PHE A 188 14.01 6.78 -5.06
C PHE A 188 14.74 8.02 -5.57
N GLY A 189 15.73 7.84 -6.44
CA GLY A 189 16.48 8.95 -7.00
C GLY A 189 17.22 8.65 -8.29
N HIS A 190 17.45 9.73 -9.02
CA HIS A 190 18.19 9.76 -10.29
C HIS A 190 19.25 10.85 -10.26
N SER A 191 20.20 10.71 -11.19
CA SER A 191 21.14 11.76 -11.52
C SER A 191 20.43 12.88 -12.28
N GLN A 192 20.65 14.12 -11.87
CA GLN A 192 20.25 15.33 -12.59
C GLN A 192 21.47 16.25 -12.69
N GLY A 193 22.22 16.17 -13.80
CA GLY A 193 23.50 16.85 -13.94
C GLY A 193 24.55 16.26 -12.97
N GLY A 194 25.25 17.12 -12.23
CA GLY A 194 26.29 16.73 -11.26
C GLY A 194 25.78 16.30 -9.88
N ARG A 195 24.46 16.14 -9.71
CA ARG A 195 23.82 15.78 -8.44
C ARG A 195 22.88 14.59 -8.58
N THR A 196 22.70 13.86 -7.48
CA THR A 196 21.62 12.89 -7.31
C THR A 196 20.49 13.58 -6.57
N VAL A 197 19.28 13.52 -7.13
CA VAL A 197 18.06 14.01 -6.48
C VAL A 197 17.26 12.81 -6.01
N THR A 198 16.95 12.75 -4.72
CA THR A 198 16.21 11.66 -4.11
C THR A 198 14.96 12.19 -3.43
N HIS A 199 13.80 11.64 -3.80
CA HIS A 199 12.54 11.84 -3.10
C HIS A 199 12.31 10.68 -2.16
N VAL A 200 11.69 10.95 -1.02
CA VAL A 200 11.45 9.95 0.01
C VAL A 200 10.15 10.22 0.75
N LEU A 201 9.42 9.15 1.07
CA LEU A 201 8.23 9.17 1.91
C LEU A 201 8.20 7.96 2.85
N ALA A 202 7.60 8.13 4.02
CA ALA A 202 7.12 7.05 4.86
C ALA A 202 5.59 7.13 4.89
N ASN A 203 4.90 6.06 4.47
CA ASN A 203 3.44 6.03 4.43
C ASN A 203 2.87 5.84 5.83
N PRO A 204 1.86 6.62 6.25
CA PRO A 204 1.29 6.57 7.59
C PRO A 204 0.34 5.39 7.83
N TYR A 205 -0.18 4.76 6.78
CA TYR A 205 -1.27 3.80 6.88
C TYR A 205 -0.99 2.55 6.06
N ARG A 206 -1.58 1.44 6.50
CA ARG A 206 -1.73 0.21 5.72
C ARG A 206 -3.15 -0.32 5.83
N VAL A 207 -3.61 -1.01 4.79
CA VAL A 207 -4.87 -1.75 4.81
C VAL A 207 -4.70 -2.99 5.69
N ALA A 208 -5.59 -3.20 6.65
CA ALA A 208 -5.48 -4.30 7.60
C ALA A 208 -6.06 -5.63 7.07
N GLN A 209 -6.76 -5.59 5.94
CA GLN A 209 -7.47 -6.72 5.32
C GLN A 209 -8.48 -7.40 6.26
N VAL A 210 -9.04 -6.62 7.17
CA VAL A 210 -10.16 -7.01 8.03
C VAL A 210 -11.27 -5.98 7.92
N TYR A 211 -12.49 -6.45 8.11
CA TYR A 211 -13.71 -5.74 7.79
C TYR A 211 -14.60 -5.70 9.01
N THR A 212 -15.22 -4.54 9.24
CA THR A 212 -15.92 -4.23 10.49
C THR A 212 -17.39 -3.91 10.28
N PRO A 213 -18.31 -4.39 11.14
CA PRO A 213 -19.70 -3.96 11.09
C PRO A 213 -19.89 -2.48 11.48
N ASP A 214 -18.91 -1.90 12.20
CA ASP A 214 -18.85 -0.50 12.61
C ASP A 214 -17.95 0.31 11.67
N PRO A 215 -18.50 0.90 10.58
CA PRO A 215 -17.71 1.67 9.65
C PRO A 215 -17.05 2.90 10.29
N SER A 216 -17.60 3.43 11.39
CA SER A 216 -17.06 4.62 12.06
C SER A 216 -15.73 4.38 12.75
N ALA A 217 -15.36 3.11 12.98
CA ALA A 217 -14.09 2.72 13.57
C ALA A 217 -12.97 2.54 12.53
N THR A 218 -13.28 2.46 11.23
CA THR A 218 -12.30 2.08 10.18
C THR A 218 -11.09 2.99 10.08
N ASN A 219 -11.23 4.26 10.47
CA ASN A 219 -10.19 5.26 10.39
C ASN A 219 -9.52 5.57 11.73
N LEU A 220 -9.86 4.87 12.83
CA LEU A 220 -9.22 5.01 14.13
C LEU A 220 -7.85 4.30 14.12
N VAL A 221 -6.94 4.79 13.29
CA VAL A 221 -5.72 4.08 12.86
C VAL A 221 -4.75 3.78 14.01
N ASN A 222 -4.84 4.53 15.11
CA ASN A 222 -3.97 4.37 16.28
C ASN A 222 -4.53 3.39 17.33
N ASP A 223 -5.79 2.98 17.22
CA ASP A 223 -6.39 1.97 18.08
C ASP A 223 -6.30 0.59 17.42
N ALA A 224 -5.33 -0.22 17.85
CA ALA A 224 -5.14 -1.56 17.34
C ALA A 224 -6.16 -2.57 17.92
N ALA A 225 -6.83 -2.25 19.05
CA ALA A 225 -7.75 -3.19 19.68
C ALA A 225 -9.00 -3.42 18.83
N ARG A 226 -9.40 -2.43 18.01
CA ARG A 226 -10.54 -2.57 17.10
C ARG A 226 -10.34 -3.65 16.04
N LEU A 227 -9.09 -3.92 15.62
CA LEU A 227 -8.79 -4.97 14.62
C LEU A 227 -9.11 -6.38 15.12
N ALA A 228 -9.30 -6.53 16.43
CA ALA A 228 -9.71 -7.77 17.09
C ALA A 228 -11.10 -7.67 17.74
N ALA A 229 -11.86 -6.61 17.45
CA ALA A 229 -13.19 -6.43 18.01
C ALA A 229 -14.15 -7.52 17.53
N PRO A 230 -15.18 -7.88 18.33
CA PRO A 230 -16.19 -8.85 17.91
C PRO A 230 -16.85 -8.44 16.59
N GLY A 231 -16.88 -9.38 15.63
CA GLY A 231 -17.45 -9.14 14.30
C GLY A 231 -16.45 -8.60 13.27
N VAL A 232 -15.24 -8.22 13.68
CA VAL A 232 -14.15 -7.92 12.73
C VAL A 232 -13.61 -9.23 12.17
N LYS A 233 -13.62 -9.33 10.84
CA LYS A 233 -13.39 -10.60 10.11
C LYS A 233 -12.61 -10.36 8.83
N THR A 234 -12.00 -11.41 8.28
CA THR A 234 -11.53 -11.40 6.90
C THR A 234 -12.70 -11.24 5.93
N PHE A 235 -12.42 -10.76 4.71
CA PHE A 235 -13.47 -10.40 3.74
C PHE A 235 -14.50 -11.50 3.53
N THR A 236 -14.08 -12.74 3.24
CA THR A 236 -14.98 -13.87 2.98
C THR A 236 -15.96 -14.09 4.13
N ALA A 237 -15.47 -14.09 5.37
CA ALA A 237 -16.31 -14.32 6.55
C ALA A 237 -17.21 -13.12 6.85
N PHE A 238 -16.71 -11.89 6.64
CA PHE A 238 -17.50 -10.67 6.76
C PHE A 238 -18.61 -10.57 5.70
N PHE A 239 -18.30 -10.97 4.47
CA PHE A 239 -19.23 -10.95 3.35
C PHE A 239 -20.43 -11.89 3.59
N VAL A 240 -20.17 -13.08 4.12
CA VAL A 240 -21.24 -14.00 4.55
C VAL A 240 -22.11 -13.35 5.62
N ASP A 241 -21.50 -12.71 6.63
CA ASP A 241 -22.25 -11.98 7.67
C ASP A 241 -23.10 -10.86 7.07
N GLU A 242 -22.59 -10.12 6.08
CA GLU A 242 -23.33 -9.05 5.40
C GLU A 242 -24.51 -9.56 4.58
N VAL A 243 -24.36 -10.70 3.88
CA VAL A 243 -25.48 -11.36 3.20
C VAL A 243 -26.55 -11.82 4.21
N LEU A 244 -26.13 -12.45 5.31
CA LEU A 244 -27.04 -12.87 6.38
C LEU A 244 -27.74 -11.66 7.03
N ARG A 245 -27.00 -10.56 7.26
CA ARG A 245 -27.55 -9.30 7.77
C ARG A 245 -28.62 -8.75 6.85
N LEU A 246 -28.38 -8.76 5.53
CA LEU A 246 -29.30 -8.22 4.52
C LEU A 246 -30.69 -8.89 4.57
N ILE A 247 -30.71 -10.21 4.86
CA ILE A 247 -31.91 -11.04 4.97
C ILE A 247 -32.47 -11.13 6.39
N GLY A 248 -31.89 -10.41 7.36
CA GLY A 248 -32.33 -10.41 8.75
C GLY A 248 -31.92 -11.65 9.56
N ALA A 249 -30.95 -12.43 9.08
CA ALA A 249 -30.40 -13.62 9.74
C ALA A 249 -28.96 -13.41 10.26
N GLY A 250 -28.45 -12.17 10.21
CA GLY A 250 -27.10 -11.83 10.63
C GLY A 250 -26.90 -11.86 12.14
N PRO A 251 -25.62 -11.86 12.60
CA PRO A 251 -25.31 -11.87 14.03
C PRO A 251 -25.82 -10.60 14.75
N PRO A 252 -26.17 -10.70 16.06
CA PRO A 252 -26.54 -9.54 16.86
C PRO A 252 -25.44 -8.47 16.84
N GLY A 253 -25.82 -7.21 16.64
CA GLY A 253 -24.88 -6.08 16.65
C GLY A 253 -24.16 -5.78 15.32
N GLY A 254 -24.45 -6.51 14.23
CA GLY A 254 -23.84 -6.30 12.90
C GLY A 254 -24.19 -4.99 12.18
N GLY A 255 -24.64 -3.96 12.89
CA GLY A 255 -25.23 -2.74 12.33
C GLY A 255 -26.62 -3.03 11.77
N CYS A 256 -27.66 -2.48 12.38
CA CYS A 256 -28.97 -2.56 11.76
C CYS A 256 -29.05 -1.58 10.57
N CYS A 257 -30.09 -1.75 9.75
CA CYS A 257 -30.75 -0.63 9.08
C CYS A 257 -30.11 -0.09 7.77
N THR A 258 -29.07 -0.70 7.21
CA THR A 258 -28.73 -0.46 5.78
C THR A 258 -29.42 -1.48 4.88
N ASP A 259 -29.85 -1.01 3.71
CA ASP A 259 -30.64 -1.75 2.72
C ASP A 259 -29.80 -2.39 1.61
N HIS A 260 -28.47 -2.34 1.71
CA HIS A 260 -27.52 -2.83 0.70
C HIS A 260 -26.30 -3.48 1.37
N LEU A 261 -25.48 -4.18 0.57
CA LEU A 261 -24.22 -4.80 1.00
C LEU A 261 -23.16 -3.74 1.31
N ARG A 262 -22.33 -3.98 2.32
CA ARG A 262 -21.22 -3.11 2.69
C ARG A 262 -19.92 -3.91 2.78
N ALA A 263 -18.79 -3.24 2.61
CA ALA A 263 -17.46 -3.84 2.82
C ALA A 263 -16.46 -2.84 3.42
N PRO A 264 -16.74 -2.22 4.58
CA PRO A 264 -15.83 -1.25 5.19
C PRO A 264 -14.57 -1.96 5.72
N VAL A 265 -13.43 -1.66 5.12
CA VAL A 265 -12.11 -2.20 5.47
C VAL A 265 -11.42 -1.32 6.51
N ASP A 266 -10.81 -1.95 7.49
CA ASP A 266 -9.99 -1.28 8.49
C ASP A 266 -8.63 -0.86 7.91
N VAL A 267 -8.19 0.36 8.23
CA VAL A 267 -6.81 0.84 7.98
C VAL A 267 -6.11 1.06 9.31
N GLU A 268 -4.81 0.77 9.41
CA GLU A 268 -4.05 0.94 10.65
C GLU A 268 -2.79 1.77 10.45
N ALA A 269 -2.29 2.37 11.54
CA ALA A 269 -1.10 3.21 11.52
C ALA A 269 0.18 2.39 11.36
N THR A 270 1.06 2.82 10.45
CA THR A 270 2.42 2.32 10.35
C THR A 270 3.32 3.02 11.37
N ARG A 271 4.27 2.28 11.91
CA ARG A 271 5.24 2.74 12.92
C ARG A 271 6.68 2.31 12.68
N PRO A 272 6.98 1.23 11.91
CA PRO A 272 8.37 0.86 11.64
C PRO A 272 9.15 1.98 10.97
N ALA A 273 10.37 2.22 11.46
CA ALA A 273 11.33 3.08 10.78
C ALA A 273 12.22 2.22 9.87
N PRO A 274 12.57 2.69 8.68
CA PRO A 274 13.48 1.98 7.80
C PRO A 274 14.88 1.87 8.40
N ALA A 275 15.64 0.86 7.97
CA ALA A 275 17.07 0.85 8.16
C ALA A 275 17.71 2.13 7.60
N PRO A 276 18.90 2.53 8.10
CA PRO A 276 19.63 3.64 7.53
C PRO A 276 19.85 3.45 6.02
N TRP A 277 19.80 4.54 5.28
CA TRP A 277 19.93 4.53 3.82
C TRP A 277 20.95 5.57 3.35
N LEU A 278 21.43 5.40 2.12
CA LEU A 278 22.55 6.13 1.56
C LEU A 278 22.12 6.85 0.28
N VAL A 279 22.45 8.13 0.18
CA VAL A 279 22.39 8.89 -1.08
C VAL A 279 23.79 9.31 -1.44
N CYS A 280 24.22 8.99 -2.65
CA CYS A 280 25.57 9.28 -3.13
C CYS A 280 25.50 10.24 -4.30
N ALA A 281 26.50 11.12 -4.41
CA ALA A 281 26.71 11.92 -5.60
C ALA A 281 26.89 11.01 -6.83
N PRO A 282 26.56 11.49 -8.04
CA PRO A 282 26.80 10.73 -9.27
C PRO A 282 28.28 10.34 -9.40
N LYS A 283 28.56 9.14 -9.91
CA LYS A 283 29.94 8.65 -10.12
C LYS A 283 30.78 9.56 -11.04
N THR A 284 30.12 10.37 -11.87
CA THR A 284 30.75 11.34 -12.76
C THR A 284 31.30 12.58 -12.03
N ALA A 285 31.00 12.74 -10.74
CA ALA A 285 31.47 13.87 -9.96
C ALA A 285 32.91 13.60 -9.47
N THR A 286 33.89 14.32 -10.04
CA THR A 286 35.33 14.08 -9.87
C THR A 286 35.98 14.84 -8.71
N GLU A 287 35.20 15.61 -7.95
CA GLU A 287 35.71 16.58 -6.98
C GLU A 287 35.72 15.98 -5.55
N ASN A 288 36.40 16.62 -4.60
CA ASN A 288 36.59 16.08 -3.25
C ASN A 288 35.57 16.62 -2.22
N GLY A 289 34.93 17.77 -2.50
CA GLY A 289 33.91 18.34 -1.64
C GLY A 289 32.55 17.67 -1.85
N LEU A 290 31.82 17.40 -0.77
CA LEU A 290 30.46 16.87 -0.81
C LEU A 290 29.47 18.00 -0.52
N THR A 291 28.53 18.23 -1.44
CA THR A 291 27.40 19.12 -1.20
C THR A 291 26.18 18.28 -0.89
N VAL A 292 25.53 18.57 0.24
CA VAL A 292 24.26 17.96 0.61
C VAL A 292 23.28 19.07 0.91
N THR A 293 22.13 19.06 0.26
CA THR A 293 20.99 19.93 0.61
C THR A 293 19.75 19.06 0.79
N SER A 294 18.87 19.48 1.70
CA SER A 294 17.68 18.69 1.99
C SER A 294 16.54 19.52 2.54
N ARG A 295 15.32 19.07 2.22
CA ARG A 295 14.09 19.59 2.80
C ARG A 295 13.19 18.44 3.18
N PHE A 296 12.83 18.38 4.45
CA PHE A 296 11.91 17.39 4.99
C PHE A 296 10.74 18.07 5.70
N VAL A 297 9.59 17.42 5.62
CA VAL A 297 8.47 17.67 6.52
C VAL A 297 8.30 16.41 7.37
N THR A 298 8.23 16.58 8.68
CA THR A 298 8.02 15.46 9.63
C THR A 298 6.84 15.74 10.54
N ARG A 299 6.32 14.70 11.19
CA ARG A 299 5.42 14.84 12.34
C ARG A 299 6.16 14.92 13.66
N PRO A 300 5.50 15.44 14.71
CA PRO A 300 5.96 15.25 16.07
C PRO A 300 6.28 13.78 16.35
N GLY A 301 7.38 13.54 17.07
CA GLY A 301 7.88 12.19 17.36
C GLY A 301 8.77 11.57 16.29
N VAL A 302 8.89 12.18 15.10
CA VAL A 302 9.76 11.71 14.02
C VAL A 302 11.04 12.53 13.94
N LYS A 303 12.18 11.86 13.77
CA LYS A 303 13.51 12.50 13.66
C LYS A 303 14.24 12.00 12.41
N ILE A 304 14.89 12.93 11.70
CA ILE A 304 15.77 12.65 10.56
C ILE A 304 17.15 13.21 10.88
N ARG A 305 18.19 12.41 10.65
CA ARG A 305 19.60 12.82 10.79
C ARG A 305 20.35 12.50 9.53
N LEU A 306 21.17 13.45 9.09
CA LEU A 306 22.05 13.32 7.94
C LEU A 306 23.49 13.26 8.44
N HIS A 307 24.23 12.27 7.95
CA HIS A 307 25.64 12.07 8.26
C HIS A 307 26.42 12.08 6.94
N PRO A 308 26.86 13.27 6.47
CA PRO A 308 27.68 13.38 5.27
C PRO A 308 29.02 12.67 5.44
N ASN A 309 29.43 11.93 4.42
CA ASN A 309 30.72 11.26 4.34
C ASN A 309 31.41 11.66 3.02
N PRO A 310 32.22 12.74 3.03
CA PRO A 310 32.89 13.23 1.83
C PRO A 310 33.81 12.20 1.17
N ALA A 311 34.47 11.34 1.96
CA ALA A 311 35.39 10.33 1.44
C ALA A 311 34.71 9.36 0.45
N ASN A 312 33.46 8.99 0.74
CA ASN A 312 32.68 8.10 -0.11
C ASN A 312 31.73 8.87 -1.04
N GLY A 313 31.67 10.21 -0.94
CA GLY A 313 30.75 11.05 -1.69
C GLY A 313 29.28 10.75 -1.42
N CYS A 314 28.95 10.29 -0.21
CA CYS A 314 27.61 9.89 0.18
C CYS A 314 27.17 10.56 1.48
N VAL A 315 25.86 10.62 1.70
CA VAL A 315 25.25 10.94 2.99
C VAL A 315 24.47 9.73 3.47
N ARG A 316 24.70 9.34 4.72
CA ARG A 316 23.85 8.37 5.42
C ARG A 316 22.69 9.11 6.06
N VAL A 317 21.48 8.61 5.83
CA VAL A 317 20.26 9.13 6.40
C VAL A 317 19.74 8.13 7.43
N GLU A 318 19.54 8.63 8.65
CA GLU A 318 18.93 7.87 9.73
C GLU A 318 17.58 8.48 10.06
N THR A 319 16.55 7.65 10.08
CA THR A 319 15.19 8.07 10.44
C THR A 319 14.76 7.31 11.69
N ARG A 320 14.02 7.98 12.57
CA ARG A 320 13.41 7.37 13.75
C ARG A 320 11.97 7.81 13.87
N ILE A 321 11.06 6.85 13.96
CA ILE A 321 9.67 7.08 14.33
C ILE A 321 9.57 6.70 15.81
N GLY A 322 9.49 7.70 16.67
CA GLY A 322 9.50 7.52 18.12
C GLY A 322 8.11 7.15 18.68
N PRO A 323 8.04 6.75 19.96
CA PRO A 323 6.79 6.35 20.60
C PRO A 323 5.77 7.50 20.75
N SER A 324 6.21 8.76 20.62
CA SER A 324 5.33 9.93 20.62
C SER A 324 4.75 10.27 19.25
N TYR A 325 5.11 9.53 18.20
CA TYR A 325 4.45 9.64 16.91
C TYR A 325 3.03 9.07 17.02
N ILE A 326 2.06 9.85 16.54
CA ILE A 326 0.65 9.50 16.44
C ILE A 326 0.21 9.80 15.01
N ALA A 327 -0.32 8.80 14.31
CA ALA A 327 -0.86 9.00 12.96
C ALA A 327 -2.15 9.84 13.00
N LEU A 328 -2.54 10.48 11.89
CA LEU A 328 -3.81 11.22 11.85
C LEU A 328 -4.88 10.18 11.54
N ASP A 329 -6.07 10.31 12.11
CA ASP A 329 -7.19 9.55 11.61
C ASP A 329 -7.58 10.15 10.25
N PRO A 330 -7.48 9.39 9.14
CA PRO A 330 -7.77 9.95 7.83
C PRO A 330 -9.27 10.27 7.71
N PRO A 331 -9.66 11.32 6.97
CA PRO A 331 -11.08 11.65 6.76
C PRO A 331 -11.82 10.48 6.10
N LEU A 332 -12.71 9.86 6.86
CA LEU A 332 -13.54 8.73 6.41
C LEU A 332 -14.65 9.20 5.46
N ARG A 333 -14.90 8.41 4.42
CA ARG A 333 -16.00 8.61 3.46
C ARG A 333 -16.60 7.27 3.09
N ASP A 334 -17.86 7.31 2.68
CA ASP A 334 -18.49 6.18 2.01
C ASP A 334 -18.39 6.36 0.50
N CYS A 335 -17.93 5.32 -0.17
CA CYS A 335 -17.88 5.24 -1.62
C CYS A 335 -18.86 4.17 -2.12
N VAL A 336 -19.63 4.53 -3.14
CA VAL A 336 -20.52 3.60 -3.84
C VAL A 336 -19.69 2.75 -4.81
N MET A 337 -19.98 1.46 -4.88
CA MET A 337 -19.39 0.51 -5.82
C MET A 337 -20.47 0.08 -6.82
N PRO A 338 -20.59 0.73 -8.00
CA PRO A 338 -21.55 0.31 -9.01
C PRO A 338 -21.37 -1.16 -9.39
N TRP A 339 -22.45 -1.92 -9.49
CA TRP A 339 -22.38 -3.36 -9.83
C TRP A 339 -21.63 -3.65 -11.12
N ASP A 340 -21.82 -2.83 -12.16
CA ASP A 340 -21.11 -3.02 -13.44
C ASP A 340 -19.59 -2.93 -13.26
N PHE A 341 -19.14 -1.98 -12.43
CA PHE A 341 -17.73 -1.83 -12.09
C PHE A 341 -17.24 -3.00 -11.24
N LEU A 342 -17.99 -3.37 -10.19
CA LEU A 342 -17.59 -4.45 -9.28
C LEU A 342 -17.53 -5.80 -9.98
N ASN A 343 -18.49 -6.10 -10.86
CA ASN A 343 -18.48 -7.30 -11.69
C ASN A 343 -17.25 -7.34 -12.60
N GLN A 344 -16.91 -6.21 -13.24
CA GLN A 344 -15.71 -6.13 -14.06
C GLN A 344 -14.43 -6.41 -13.25
N GLN A 345 -14.30 -5.83 -12.05
CA GLN A 345 -13.10 -6.02 -11.23
C GLN A 345 -13.00 -7.43 -10.66
N ALA A 346 -14.11 -7.97 -10.15
CA ALA A 346 -14.12 -9.34 -9.68
C ALA A 346 -13.87 -10.33 -10.82
N ALA A 347 -14.38 -10.08 -12.03
CA ALA A 347 -14.14 -10.93 -13.20
C ALA A 347 -12.66 -10.95 -13.58
N ALA A 348 -12.00 -9.78 -13.55
CA ALA A 348 -10.58 -9.66 -13.80
C ALA A 348 -9.76 -10.39 -12.72
N ALA A 349 -10.01 -10.09 -11.45
CA ALA A 349 -9.30 -10.70 -10.32
C ALA A 349 -9.47 -12.23 -10.26
N ALA A 350 -10.69 -12.73 -10.48
CA ALA A 350 -10.95 -14.17 -10.48
C ALA A 350 -10.49 -14.88 -11.77
N GLY A 351 -10.10 -14.14 -12.81
CA GLY A 351 -9.80 -14.71 -14.13
C GLY A 351 -11.03 -15.33 -14.82
N VAL A 352 -12.24 -14.85 -14.52
CA VAL A 352 -13.51 -15.37 -15.05
C VAL A 352 -14.25 -14.23 -15.77
N PRO A 353 -14.02 -14.03 -17.09
CA PRO A 353 -14.58 -12.87 -17.82
C PRO A 353 -16.11 -12.78 -17.82
N SER A 354 -16.81 -13.90 -17.68
CA SER A 354 -18.28 -13.98 -17.66
C SER A 354 -18.87 -13.85 -16.26
N LEU A 355 -18.06 -13.49 -15.26
CA LEU A 355 -18.52 -13.43 -13.88
C LEU A 355 -19.51 -12.28 -13.66
N ASP A 356 -20.69 -12.62 -13.17
CA ASP A 356 -21.66 -11.69 -12.61
C ASP A 356 -21.82 -11.96 -11.11
N VAL A 357 -21.04 -11.26 -10.30
CA VAL A 357 -21.04 -11.41 -8.84
C VAL A 357 -22.41 -11.10 -8.27
N ARG A 358 -23.10 -10.07 -8.79
CA ARG A 358 -24.45 -9.72 -8.35
C ARG A 358 -25.41 -10.90 -8.54
N SER A 359 -25.41 -11.52 -9.72
CA SER A 359 -26.26 -12.69 -10.01
C SER A 359 -25.94 -13.88 -9.10
N VAL A 360 -24.64 -14.16 -8.90
CA VAL A 360 -24.19 -15.21 -7.97
C VAL A 360 -24.75 -14.96 -6.56
N ILE A 361 -24.66 -13.74 -6.04
CA ILE A 361 -25.20 -13.39 -4.73
C ILE A 361 -26.72 -13.56 -4.68
N LYS A 362 -27.43 -13.09 -5.70
CA LYS A 362 -28.89 -13.24 -5.78
C LYS A 362 -29.34 -14.70 -5.76
N SER A 363 -28.50 -15.63 -6.23
CA SER A 363 -28.80 -17.07 -6.15
C SER A 363 -28.79 -17.62 -4.71
N PHE A 364 -28.08 -16.97 -3.79
CA PHE A 364 -28.03 -17.32 -2.36
C PHE A 364 -29.03 -16.53 -1.50
N VAL A 365 -29.66 -15.50 -2.07
CA VAL A 365 -30.57 -14.59 -1.36
C VAL A 365 -32.03 -14.90 -1.72
N PRO A 366 -32.93 -15.09 -0.73
CA PRO A 366 -34.35 -15.33 -1.03
C PRO A 366 -34.96 -14.20 -1.87
N PRO A 367 -35.92 -14.49 -2.77
CA PRO A 367 -36.48 -13.50 -3.70
C PRO A 367 -36.96 -12.20 -3.05
N ALA A 368 -37.51 -12.29 -1.84
CA ALA A 368 -37.99 -11.13 -1.07
C ALA A 368 -36.90 -10.10 -0.70
N PHE A 369 -35.63 -10.50 -0.72
CA PHE A 369 -34.49 -9.64 -0.37
C PHE A 369 -33.61 -9.29 -1.57
N GLN A 370 -33.91 -9.81 -2.76
CA GLN A 370 -33.09 -9.56 -3.96
C GLN A 370 -33.03 -8.08 -4.35
N SER A 371 -34.09 -7.30 -4.09
CA SER A 371 -34.08 -5.85 -4.32
C SER A 371 -33.04 -5.11 -3.48
N LYS A 372 -32.64 -5.65 -2.33
CA LYS A 372 -31.56 -5.11 -1.51
C LYS A 372 -30.18 -5.38 -2.10
N VAL A 373 -30.01 -6.53 -2.75
CA VAL A 373 -28.79 -6.84 -3.53
C VAL A 373 -28.73 -5.96 -4.78
N ASP A 374 -29.88 -5.53 -5.31
CA ASP A 374 -29.94 -4.68 -6.49
C ASP A 374 -29.43 -3.25 -6.27
N ILE A 375 -29.32 -2.81 -5.02
CA ILE A 375 -28.69 -1.55 -4.63
C ILE A 375 -27.17 -1.72 -4.68
N ASN A 376 -26.48 -0.72 -5.22
CA ASN A 376 -25.02 -0.74 -5.32
C ASN A 376 -24.38 -0.87 -3.93
N PRO A 377 -23.42 -1.79 -3.73
CA PRO A 377 -22.68 -1.91 -2.48
C PRO A 377 -21.92 -0.63 -2.12
N THR A 378 -21.55 -0.52 -0.85
CA THR A 378 -20.69 0.57 -0.36
C THR A 378 -19.44 0.05 0.35
N THR A 379 -18.37 0.83 0.32
CA THR A 379 -17.14 0.63 1.09
C THR A 379 -16.68 1.96 1.65
N ASN A 380 -15.75 1.96 2.60
CA ASN A 380 -15.05 3.17 2.97
C ASN A 380 -14.00 3.54 1.91
N CYS A 381 -13.74 4.83 1.78
CA CYS A 381 -12.67 5.37 0.98
C CYS A 381 -12.07 6.62 1.64
N PHE A 382 -10.85 6.96 1.26
CA PHE A 382 -10.10 8.08 1.82
C PHE A 382 -9.70 9.09 0.73
N ASP A 383 -9.59 10.36 1.11
CA ASP A 383 -8.98 11.35 0.22
C ASP A 383 -7.48 11.11 0.09
N ALA A 384 -6.88 11.46 -1.04
CA ALA A 384 -5.43 11.44 -1.14
C ALA A 384 -4.71 12.23 -0.03
N LEU A 385 -3.58 11.70 0.45
CA LEU A 385 -2.77 12.26 1.51
C LEU A 385 -2.11 13.56 1.09
N ALA A 386 -2.65 14.68 1.57
CA ALA A 386 -2.14 16.01 1.25
C ALA A 386 -1.24 16.56 2.37
N GLY A 387 -0.15 17.20 1.97
CA GLY A 387 0.75 17.91 2.87
C GLY A 387 1.32 19.17 2.21
N PRO A 388 2.10 19.98 2.95
CA PRO A 388 2.80 21.13 2.39
C PRO A 388 3.54 20.78 1.09
N THR A 389 3.46 21.64 0.10
CA THR A 389 4.25 21.47 -1.12
C THR A 389 5.73 21.64 -0.78
N LEU A 390 6.53 20.64 -1.13
CA LEU A 390 7.98 20.77 -1.07
C LEU A 390 8.45 21.67 -2.22
N GLY A 391 9.05 22.81 -1.88
CA GLY A 391 9.93 23.51 -2.81
C GLY A 391 11.21 22.70 -3.07
N PRO A 392 12.03 23.10 -4.05
CA PRO A 392 13.37 22.54 -4.20
C PRO A 392 14.14 22.67 -2.88
N PRO A 393 15.07 21.75 -2.57
CA PRO A 393 15.92 21.93 -1.41
C PRO A 393 16.74 23.22 -1.62
N GLY A 394 16.57 24.16 -0.69
CA GLY A 394 17.28 25.44 -0.71
C GLY A 394 18.77 25.25 -0.36
N GLN A 395 19.41 26.31 0.15
CA GLN A 395 20.75 26.16 0.73
C GLN A 395 20.66 25.45 2.08
N GLY A 396 21.42 24.36 2.22
CA GLY A 396 21.57 23.62 3.48
C GLY A 396 20.46 22.61 3.78
N HIS A 397 20.25 22.36 5.07
CA HIS A 397 19.34 21.33 5.59
C HIS A 397 18.19 21.97 6.36
N SER A 398 16.96 21.60 5.99
CA SER A 398 15.76 22.05 6.71
C SER A 398 14.84 20.87 7.02
N VAL A 399 14.29 20.90 8.23
CA VAL A 399 13.25 19.97 8.69
C VAL A 399 12.13 20.80 9.30
N GLU A 400 10.96 20.76 8.68
CA GLU A 400 9.74 21.41 9.19
C GLU A 400 8.92 20.37 9.95
N VAL A 401 8.63 20.62 11.23
CA VAL A 401 7.77 19.74 12.02
C VAL A 401 6.34 20.26 11.97
N ARG A 402 5.42 19.42 11.50
CA ARG A 402 4.00 19.75 11.32
C ARG A 402 3.10 18.66 11.87
N ALA A 403 2.16 19.04 12.74
CA ALA A 403 1.21 18.09 13.30
C ALA A 403 0.01 17.81 12.38
N ASP A 404 -0.26 18.70 11.42
CA ASP A 404 -1.43 18.71 10.54
C ASP A 404 -1.25 17.96 9.21
N GLN A 405 -0.03 17.52 8.90
CA GLN A 405 0.25 16.71 7.72
C GLN A 405 0.24 15.21 8.07
N PRO A 406 -0.16 14.31 7.15
CA PRO A 406 -0.48 12.92 7.50
C PRO A 406 0.73 11.99 7.66
N PHE A 407 1.81 12.21 6.91
CA PHE A 407 2.95 11.29 6.80
C PHE A 407 3.86 11.35 8.03
N PRO A 408 4.45 10.24 8.53
CA PRO A 408 5.56 10.31 9.47
C PRO A 408 6.63 11.30 9.00
N PHE A 409 7.05 11.17 7.74
CA PHE A 409 7.87 12.14 7.04
C PHE A 409 7.81 11.95 5.52
N TYR A 410 8.13 13.01 4.79
CA TYR A 410 8.49 12.96 3.38
C TYR A 410 9.43 14.13 3.07
N GLY A 411 10.20 14.03 1.99
CA GLY A 411 11.22 15.01 1.70
C GLY A 411 11.96 14.79 0.39
N VAL A 412 12.89 15.71 0.16
CA VAL A 412 13.85 15.67 -0.94
C VAL A 412 15.25 15.91 -0.41
N ILE A 413 16.20 15.16 -0.93
CA ILE A 413 17.64 15.31 -0.65
C ILE A 413 18.40 15.36 -1.98
N GLU A 414 19.33 16.31 -2.08
CA GLU A 414 20.24 16.42 -3.20
C GLU A 414 21.67 16.22 -2.72
N VAL A 415 22.42 15.41 -3.46
CA VAL A 415 23.82 15.10 -3.17
C VAL A 415 24.64 15.29 -4.43
N GLY A 416 25.62 16.20 -4.38
CA GLY A 416 26.55 16.46 -5.46
C GLY A 416 27.98 16.54 -4.94
N ARG A 417 28.95 16.72 -5.85
CA ARG A 417 30.30 17.12 -5.45
C ARG A 417 30.59 18.55 -5.91
N HIS A 418 31.45 19.23 -5.16
CA HIS A 418 31.96 20.55 -5.48
C HIS A 418 33.49 20.57 -5.34
N ARG A 419 34.05 21.55 -6.04
CA ARG A 419 35.48 21.73 -6.29
C ARG A 419 36.21 22.29 -5.09
#